data_AF-A0A0D2JWU0-F1
#
_entry.id   AF-A0A0D2JWU0-F1
#
_cell.length_a   1.000
_cell.length_b   1.000
_cell.length_c   1.000
_cell.angle_alpha   90.00
_cell.angle_beta   90.00
_cell.angle_gamma   90.00
#
_symmetry.space_group_name_H-M   'P 1'
#
loop_
_entity.id
_entity.type
_entity.pdbx_description
1 polymer ?
#
loop_
_entity_poly.entity_id
_entity_poly.type
_entity_poly.pdbx_seq_one_letter_code
_entity_poly.pdbx_strand_id
1 'polypeptide(L)'
;MDLFDLDNYFSRIVPLKAVQNVMLRSAMAAVAANQIGQMMANHSPLEDLQHLLPFVGDDGALQHTDWFYKAANYYDRGISYLRIFLQRWLSDTNNEGLTGHASRYNDPRTLPETSNSAALSASPHKRRRISRAQSSDGADMEALVAAISVFSLYESLDNFAEDWSQHLDGFKALLESKILPQAALSIPRPRNPFISMKAGRAAFWNFARADYLAAYVNHSKTRLDPDNLTMWKAAGLPVMDDGTLNYNDPSTPINAVVSYQPGDREDLVSCTLIWIVLRTMNFIAPQEDATGSLAGTPRVFDSPGTTVKAGSEPGTPGAVQTRVARWKQLRRQLEDWYDNLPFTFQPYAIAAAGAQQPSDLLPDGRPRFARLFFSVPMCAAALQLYHFAQVLLLLNQPVDEQDARHPANRLRMFRQVAEESEHHSRQICGIALGKPPPAVSRQMVHSLYLAGSCFEEKEDRIVVVELLDNIAKETGCPTAHRIKELKEQWGWEDETIKEIA
;
A
#
# COMPACT_ATOMS: atom_id res chain seq x y z
N MET A 1 -5.48 7.68 -4.81
CA MET A 1 -4.04 7.90 -5.08
C MET A 1 -3.44 9.04 -4.24
N ASP A 2 -4.16 10.14 -4.00
CA ASP A 2 -3.65 11.27 -3.19
C ASP A 2 -3.95 11.16 -1.68
N LEU A 3 -4.43 10.01 -1.18
CA LEU A 3 -4.91 9.89 0.21
C LEU A 3 -3.88 10.32 1.27
N PHE A 4 -2.59 10.21 0.95
CA PHE A 4 -1.46 10.60 1.81
C PHE A 4 -0.54 11.62 1.12
N ASP A 5 -1.07 12.43 0.21
CA ASP A 5 -0.35 13.48 -0.52
C ASP A 5 -1.16 14.79 -0.48
N LEU A 6 -0.79 15.73 0.41
CA LEU A 6 -1.49 17.02 0.51
C LEU A 6 -1.29 17.90 -0.74
N ASP A 7 -0.22 17.68 -1.52
CA ASP A 7 -0.01 18.40 -2.77
C ASP A 7 -0.98 17.95 -3.87
N ASN A 8 -1.69 16.83 -3.65
CA ASN A 8 -2.76 16.32 -4.50
C ASN A 8 -2.30 16.14 -5.96
N TYR A 9 -1.12 15.54 -6.16
CA TYR A 9 -0.49 15.49 -7.48
C TYR A 9 -1.38 14.77 -8.51
N PHE A 10 -2.00 13.65 -8.14
CA PHE A 10 -2.78 12.83 -9.07
C PHE A 10 -4.16 13.40 -9.39
N SER A 11 -4.74 14.22 -8.52
CA SER A 11 -6.02 14.88 -8.75
C SER A 11 -5.87 16.28 -9.35
N ARG A 12 -4.78 17.01 -9.07
CA ARG A 12 -4.56 18.38 -9.58
C ARG A 12 -3.72 18.45 -10.84
N ILE A 13 -2.66 17.64 -10.94
CA ILE A 13 -1.65 17.80 -12.00
C ILE A 13 -1.82 16.75 -13.10
N VAL A 14 -2.01 15.48 -12.73
CA VAL A 14 -2.09 14.38 -13.70
C VAL A 14 -3.23 14.55 -14.72
N PRO A 15 -4.45 15.02 -14.36
CA PRO A 15 -5.52 15.22 -15.33
C PRO A 15 -5.17 16.27 -16.38
N LEU A 16 -4.48 17.35 -15.98
CA LEU A 16 -4.03 18.40 -16.91
C LEU A 16 -3.00 17.85 -17.90
N LYS A 17 -2.10 16.97 -17.43
CA LYS A 17 -1.11 16.31 -18.30
C LYS A 17 -1.74 15.30 -19.25
N ALA A 18 -2.78 14.59 -18.83
CA ALA A 18 -3.49 13.63 -19.67
C ALA A 18 -4.17 14.27 -20.89
N VAL A 19 -4.43 15.58 -20.88
CA VAL A 19 -4.91 16.32 -22.06
C VAL A 19 -3.89 16.26 -23.21
N GLN A 20 -2.60 16.18 -22.93
CA GLN A 20 -1.55 16.19 -23.96
C GLN A 20 -0.81 14.85 -24.08
N ASN A 21 -0.95 13.96 -23.10
CA ASN A 21 -0.26 12.68 -23.07
C ASN A 21 -1.27 11.51 -23.21
N VAL A 22 -1.21 10.81 -24.35
CA VAL A 22 -2.15 9.73 -24.69
C VAL A 22 -2.01 8.52 -23.76
N MET A 23 -0.80 8.17 -23.33
CA MET A 23 -0.56 7.08 -22.38
C MET A 23 -1.26 7.36 -21.05
N LEU A 24 -1.08 8.55 -20.49
CA LEU A 24 -1.76 8.96 -19.25
C LEU A 24 -3.28 8.99 -19.41
N ARG A 25 -3.76 9.54 -20.53
CA ARG A 25 -5.20 9.60 -20.81
C ARG A 25 -5.81 8.20 -20.85
N SER A 26 -5.16 7.28 -21.55
CA SER A 26 -5.56 5.89 -21.63
C SER A 26 -5.54 5.20 -20.25
N ALA A 27 -4.47 5.38 -19.46
CA ALA A 27 -4.39 4.83 -18.11
C ALA A 27 -5.53 5.32 -17.21
N MET A 28 -5.79 6.63 -17.21
CA MET A 28 -6.87 7.23 -16.41
C MET A 28 -8.25 6.77 -16.89
N ALA A 29 -8.47 6.70 -18.20
CA ALA A 29 -9.73 6.23 -18.78
C ALA A 29 -9.98 4.75 -18.46
N ALA A 30 -8.93 3.92 -18.42
CA ALA A 30 -9.02 2.52 -18.02
C ALA A 30 -9.50 2.39 -16.56
N VAL A 31 -8.86 3.12 -15.62
CA VAL A 31 -9.25 3.12 -14.20
C VAL A 31 -10.68 3.63 -14.03
N ALA A 32 -11.03 4.73 -14.69
CA ALA A 32 -12.37 5.32 -14.59
C ALA A 32 -13.44 4.37 -15.13
N ALA A 33 -13.23 3.76 -16.30
CA ALA A 33 -14.16 2.81 -16.88
C ALA A 33 -14.32 1.55 -16.01
N ASN A 34 -13.22 1.01 -15.46
CA ASN A 34 -13.28 -0.13 -14.54
C ASN A 34 -14.10 0.22 -13.29
N GLN A 35 -13.80 1.36 -12.66
CA GLN A 35 -14.52 1.79 -11.46
C GLN A 35 -16.02 2.01 -11.72
N ILE A 36 -16.40 2.61 -12.85
CA ILE A 36 -17.82 2.75 -13.22
C ILE A 36 -18.47 1.37 -13.40
N GLY A 37 -17.81 0.45 -14.11
CA GLY A 37 -18.29 -0.92 -14.30
C GLY A 37 -18.52 -1.64 -12.98
N GLN A 38 -17.58 -1.53 -12.05
CA GLN A 38 -17.68 -2.13 -10.71
C GLN A 38 -18.82 -1.54 -9.87
N MET A 39 -18.99 -0.21 -9.87
CA MET A 39 -20.09 0.44 -9.14
C MET A 39 -21.46 0.02 -9.71
N MET A 40 -21.58 -0.10 -11.03
CA MET A 40 -22.80 -0.60 -11.67
C MET A 40 -23.07 -2.08 -11.35
N ALA A 41 -22.03 -2.91 -11.35
CA ALA A 41 -22.15 -4.34 -11.00
C ALA A 41 -22.54 -4.56 -9.53
N ASN A 42 -22.12 -3.67 -8.63
CA ASN A 42 -22.44 -3.73 -7.20
C ASN A 42 -23.75 -3.01 -6.83
N HIS A 43 -24.55 -2.59 -7.83
CA HIS A 43 -25.81 -1.88 -7.61
C HIS A 43 -25.68 -0.64 -6.72
N SER A 44 -24.60 0.14 -6.89
CA SER A 44 -24.43 1.42 -6.21
C SER A 44 -25.67 2.30 -6.43
N PRO A 45 -26.21 2.96 -5.38
CA PRO A 45 -27.41 3.77 -5.52
C PRO A 45 -27.16 4.95 -6.49
N LEU A 46 -28.14 5.24 -7.35
CA LEU A 46 -28.02 6.27 -8.39
C LEU A 46 -27.75 7.68 -7.81
N GLU A 47 -28.21 7.92 -6.57
CA GLU A 47 -27.94 9.17 -5.83
C GLU A 47 -26.43 9.41 -5.63
N ASP A 48 -25.67 8.36 -5.35
CA ASP A 48 -24.21 8.44 -5.18
C ASP A 48 -23.47 8.57 -6.53
N LEU A 49 -24.15 8.20 -7.62
CA LEU A 49 -23.66 8.24 -9.00
C LEU A 49 -24.08 9.52 -9.75
N GLN A 50 -24.66 10.53 -9.08
CA GLN A 50 -25.15 11.74 -9.76
C GLN A 50 -24.10 12.42 -10.64
N HIS A 51 -22.85 12.46 -10.19
CA HIS A 51 -21.72 13.01 -10.93
C HIS A 51 -21.35 12.19 -12.19
N LEU A 52 -21.82 10.95 -12.28
CA LEU A 52 -21.63 10.02 -13.40
C LEU A 52 -22.86 9.90 -14.31
N LEU A 53 -24.00 10.52 -13.97
CA LEU A 53 -25.22 10.55 -14.79
C LEU A 53 -24.95 10.93 -16.27
N PRO A 54 -24.08 11.91 -16.61
CA PRO A 54 -23.78 12.23 -18.01
C PRO A 54 -23.14 11.07 -18.79
N PHE A 55 -22.52 10.11 -18.09
CA PHE A 55 -21.88 8.94 -18.67
C PHE A 55 -22.78 7.69 -18.62
N VAL A 56 -23.63 7.57 -17.59
CA VAL A 56 -24.42 6.37 -17.29
C VAL A 56 -25.86 6.46 -17.82
N GLY A 57 -26.40 7.67 -18.03
CA GLY A 57 -27.78 7.91 -18.47
C GLY A 57 -28.76 8.08 -17.29
N ASP A 58 -29.87 8.77 -17.54
CA ASP A 58 -30.87 9.18 -16.52
C ASP A 58 -31.91 8.09 -16.21
N ASP A 59 -31.99 7.07 -17.06
CA ASP A 59 -32.89 5.93 -16.93
C ASP A 59 -32.19 4.73 -17.58
N GLY A 60 -32.42 3.51 -17.07
CA GLY A 60 -31.86 2.24 -17.56
C GLY A 60 -32.10 1.88 -19.03
N ALA A 61 -32.39 2.84 -19.91
CA ALA A 61 -32.10 2.80 -21.34
C ALA A 61 -30.57 2.76 -21.56
N LEU A 62 -29.99 1.60 -21.27
CA LEU A 62 -28.64 1.21 -21.62
C LEU A 62 -28.34 1.60 -23.07
N GLN A 63 -27.53 2.64 -23.29
CA GLN A 63 -26.44 2.39 -24.23
C GLN A 63 -25.71 1.20 -23.60
N HIS A 64 -25.75 0.04 -24.28
CA HIS A 64 -25.09 -1.21 -23.89
C HIS A 64 -23.57 -1.04 -23.88
N THR A 65 -23.09 -0.09 -23.07
CA THR A 65 -21.71 0.22 -22.86
C THR A 65 -21.21 -0.82 -21.89
N ASP A 66 -20.49 -1.79 -22.43
CA ASP A 66 -19.68 -2.68 -21.62
C ASP A 66 -18.48 -1.87 -21.08
N TRP A 67 -18.62 -1.41 -19.83
CA TRP A 67 -17.59 -0.61 -19.16
C TRP A 67 -16.33 -1.40 -18.89
N PHE A 68 -16.43 -2.71 -18.64
CA PHE A 68 -15.27 -3.60 -18.48
C PHE A 68 -14.53 -3.75 -19.82
N TYR A 69 -15.26 -3.90 -20.93
CA TYR A 69 -14.64 -3.90 -22.26
C TYR A 69 -13.95 -2.56 -22.57
N LYS A 70 -14.57 -1.42 -22.25
CA LYS A 70 -13.94 -0.09 -22.40
C LYS A 70 -12.68 0.02 -21.55
N ALA A 71 -12.74 -0.46 -20.31
CA ALA A 71 -11.62 -0.48 -19.38
C ALA A 71 -10.42 -1.24 -19.96
N ALA A 72 -10.65 -2.48 -20.41
CA ALA A 72 -9.65 -3.31 -21.06
C ALA A 72 -9.07 -2.66 -22.32
N ASN A 73 -9.91 -2.09 -23.19
CA ASN A 73 -9.45 -1.41 -24.42
C ASN A 73 -8.54 -0.21 -24.13
N TYR A 74 -8.91 0.62 -23.15
CA TYR A 74 -8.07 1.74 -22.72
C TYR A 74 -6.79 1.27 -22.06
N TYR A 75 -6.85 0.19 -21.28
CA TYR A 75 -5.69 -0.44 -20.66
C TYR A 75 -4.68 -0.92 -21.72
N ASP A 76 -5.11 -1.74 -22.67
CA ASP A 76 -4.28 -2.26 -23.77
C ASP A 76 -3.64 -1.15 -24.59
N ARG A 77 -4.44 -0.13 -24.93
CA ARG A 77 -3.94 1.06 -25.62
C ARG A 77 -2.89 1.79 -24.81
N GLY A 78 -3.13 1.96 -23.51
CA GLY A 78 -2.23 2.62 -22.58
C GLY A 78 -0.90 1.87 -22.41
N ILE A 79 -0.95 0.56 -22.16
CA ILE A 79 0.22 -0.31 -22.03
C ILE A 79 1.03 -0.35 -23.34
N SER A 80 0.37 -0.32 -24.50
CA SER A 80 1.05 -0.22 -25.80
C SER A 80 1.91 1.03 -25.89
N TYR A 81 1.39 2.20 -25.50
CA TYR A 81 2.18 3.44 -25.47
C TYR A 81 3.28 3.41 -24.40
N LEU A 82 3.00 2.83 -23.23
CA LEU A 82 4.00 2.64 -22.17
C LEU A 82 5.19 1.81 -22.70
N ARG A 83 4.91 0.69 -23.38
CA ARG A 83 5.94 -0.19 -23.95
C ARG A 83 6.76 0.54 -25.03
N ILE A 84 6.11 1.25 -25.94
CA ILE A 84 6.81 2.05 -26.98
C ILE A 84 7.70 3.11 -26.34
N PHE A 85 7.19 3.79 -25.29
CA PHE A 85 7.95 4.78 -24.56
C PHE A 85 9.20 4.17 -23.92
N LEU A 86 9.03 3.07 -23.17
CA LEU A 86 10.13 2.37 -22.51
C LEU A 86 11.16 1.82 -23.52
N GLN A 87 10.72 1.25 -24.65
CA GLN A 87 11.63 0.78 -25.70
C GLN A 87 12.48 1.91 -26.29
N ARG A 88 11.85 3.05 -26.62
CA ARG A 88 12.57 4.24 -27.10
C ARG A 88 13.55 4.75 -26.06
N TRP A 89 13.12 4.79 -24.80
CA TRP A 89 13.92 5.27 -23.68
C TRP A 89 15.11 4.37 -23.36
N LEU A 90 14.96 3.04 -23.49
CA LEU A 90 16.04 2.06 -23.34
C LEU A 90 17.03 2.09 -24.52
N SER A 91 16.57 2.45 -25.71
CA SER A 91 17.41 2.51 -26.92
C SER A 91 18.29 3.77 -26.97
N ASP A 92 17.97 4.80 -26.18
CA ASP A 92 18.79 6.01 -26.08
C ASP A 92 20.08 5.70 -25.30
N THR A 93 21.20 5.64 -26.02
CA THR A 93 22.57 5.33 -25.55
C THR A 93 23.12 6.22 -24.42
N ASN A 94 22.37 7.24 -23.98
CA ASN A 94 22.70 8.05 -22.79
C ASN A 94 22.18 7.45 -21.47
N ASN A 95 21.46 6.33 -21.49
CA ASN A 95 20.79 5.72 -20.33
C ASN A 95 21.36 4.36 -19.91
N GLU A 96 22.66 4.12 -20.10
CA GLU A 96 23.32 2.89 -19.62
C GLU A 96 23.15 2.71 -18.10
N GLY A 97 22.32 1.74 -17.73
CA GLY A 97 22.04 1.37 -16.34
C GLY A 97 21.07 0.20 -16.17
N LEU A 98 20.42 -0.27 -17.25
CA LEU A 98 19.39 -1.32 -17.16
C LEU A 98 19.78 -2.68 -17.78
N THR A 99 20.98 -2.85 -18.34
CA THR A 99 21.32 -4.06 -19.11
C THR A 99 21.67 -5.31 -18.28
N GLY A 100 21.56 -5.26 -16.94
CA GLY A 100 21.98 -6.38 -16.08
C GLY A 100 20.92 -7.42 -15.70
N HIS A 101 19.63 -7.07 -15.65
CA HIS A 101 18.65 -7.93 -14.95
C HIS A 101 17.37 -8.33 -15.72
N ALA A 102 17.12 -7.78 -16.92
CA ALA A 102 15.89 -8.07 -17.66
C ALA A 102 16.04 -9.12 -18.79
N SER A 103 17.23 -9.70 -19.02
CA SER A 103 17.46 -10.63 -20.13
C SER A 103 17.42 -12.10 -19.69
N ARG A 104 16.23 -12.62 -19.45
CA ARG A 104 15.93 -14.04 -19.66
C ARG A 104 14.75 -14.12 -20.62
N TYR A 105 14.95 -13.74 -21.88
CA TYR A 105 14.16 -14.12 -23.07
C TYR A 105 14.65 -13.24 -24.21
N ASN A 106 15.76 -13.66 -24.82
CA ASN A 106 16.02 -13.51 -26.25
C ASN A 106 17.44 -14.00 -26.52
N ASP A 107 17.52 -15.18 -27.10
CA ASP A 107 18.74 -15.69 -27.72
C ASP A 107 18.57 -15.55 -29.24
N PRO A 108 19.26 -14.61 -29.90
CA PRO A 108 19.47 -14.68 -31.33
C PRO A 108 20.88 -15.22 -31.59
N ARG A 109 20.89 -16.41 -32.18
CA ARG A 109 22.03 -17.08 -32.79
C ARG A 109 22.94 -16.11 -33.54
N THR A 110 24.21 -16.12 -33.19
CA THR A 110 25.31 -15.47 -33.88
C THR A 110 25.68 -16.23 -35.16
N LEU A 111 25.87 -15.51 -36.27
CA LEU A 111 26.78 -15.88 -37.36
C LEU A 111 27.40 -14.58 -37.94
N PRO A 112 28.69 -14.56 -38.30
CA PRO A 112 29.42 -13.33 -38.61
C PRO A 112 29.65 -13.08 -40.11
N GLU A 113 30.25 -11.91 -40.38
CA GLU A 113 30.92 -11.47 -41.60
C GLU A 113 30.03 -10.93 -42.73
N THR A 114 30.39 -9.93 -43.54
CA THR A 114 31.48 -8.94 -43.66
C THR A 114 30.98 -7.98 -44.76
N SER A 115 31.33 -6.70 -44.72
CA SER A 115 31.77 -5.93 -45.92
C SER A 115 31.96 -4.45 -45.62
N ASN A 116 33.18 -4.01 -45.94
CA ASN A 116 33.69 -2.65 -45.88
C ASN A 116 33.00 -1.70 -46.87
N SER A 117 32.87 -0.43 -46.48
CA SER A 117 32.92 0.71 -47.42
C SER A 117 33.36 1.96 -46.66
N ALA A 118 34.45 2.56 -47.12
CA ALA A 118 35.15 3.68 -46.50
C ALA A 118 34.60 5.04 -46.93
N ALA A 119 34.75 5.99 -45.99
CA ALA A 119 34.99 7.43 -46.15
C ALA A 119 33.91 8.32 -46.82
N LEU A 120 33.49 9.36 -46.09
CA LEU A 120 33.91 10.74 -46.37
C LEU A 120 33.49 11.69 -45.23
N SER A 121 34.45 12.53 -44.84
CA SER A 121 34.42 13.55 -43.80
C SER A 121 33.56 14.77 -44.15
N ALA A 122 32.77 15.27 -43.19
CA ALA A 122 32.46 16.70 -43.08
C ALA A 122 31.91 17.09 -41.69
N SER A 123 32.61 18.01 -41.04
CA SER A 123 32.20 18.89 -39.93
C SER A 123 32.92 20.22 -40.22
N PRO A 124 32.38 21.43 -39.92
CA PRO A 124 31.41 21.76 -38.87
C PRO A 124 30.36 22.82 -39.24
N HIS A 125 29.13 22.72 -38.72
CA HIS A 125 28.37 23.91 -38.33
C HIS A 125 27.69 23.68 -36.98
N LYS A 126 28.26 24.27 -35.93
CA LYS A 126 27.67 24.44 -34.60
C LYS A 126 26.38 25.24 -34.71
N ARG A 127 25.25 24.58 -34.95
CA ARG A 127 23.94 25.10 -34.53
C ARG A 127 23.73 24.69 -33.08
N ARG A 128 23.88 25.65 -32.19
CA ARG A 128 23.59 25.56 -30.75
C ARG A 128 22.15 25.05 -30.55
N ARG A 129 21.97 23.73 -30.45
CA ARG A 129 20.71 23.07 -30.07
C ARG A 129 20.61 23.12 -28.55
N ILE A 130 20.19 24.26 -28.02
CA ILE A 130 19.93 24.41 -26.57
C ILE A 130 18.46 24.78 -26.39
N SER A 131 17.79 24.09 -25.45
CA SER A 131 16.58 24.45 -24.69
C SER A 131 15.18 23.90 -25.04
N ARG A 132 14.95 23.10 -26.11
CA ARG A 132 13.60 22.52 -26.34
C ARG A 132 13.45 21.02 -26.07
N ALA A 133 14.54 20.25 -26.12
CA ALA A 133 14.51 18.80 -25.88
C ALA A 133 14.54 18.44 -24.38
N GLN A 134 15.29 19.19 -23.56
CA GLN A 134 15.43 18.86 -22.14
C GLN A 134 14.14 19.09 -21.33
N SER A 135 13.32 20.07 -21.72
CA SER A 135 12.03 20.32 -21.06
C SER A 135 10.95 19.29 -21.44
N SER A 136 11.01 18.73 -22.65
CA SER A 136 10.08 17.67 -23.07
C SER A 136 10.40 16.36 -22.36
N ASP A 137 11.68 16.00 -22.27
CA ASP A 137 12.07 14.69 -21.71
C ASP A 137 11.69 14.56 -20.23
N GLY A 138 11.78 15.65 -19.46
CA GLY A 138 11.35 15.64 -18.07
C GLY A 138 9.83 15.58 -17.89
N ALA A 139 9.07 16.32 -18.72
CA ALA A 139 7.62 16.24 -18.73
C ALA A 139 7.11 14.84 -19.11
N ASP A 140 7.80 14.20 -20.05
CA ASP A 140 7.55 12.82 -20.49
C ASP A 140 7.84 11.81 -19.39
N MET A 141 8.91 11.97 -18.62
CA MET A 141 9.22 11.11 -17.47
C MET A 141 8.22 11.28 -16.32
N GLU A 142 7.82 12.51 -16.00
CA GLU A 142 6.78 12.73 -15.00
C GLU A 142 5.45 12.12 -15.42
N ALA A 143 5.15 12.11 -16.73
CA ALA A 143 3.99 11.42 -17.27
C ALA A 143 4.13 9.90 -17.22
N LEU A 144 5.33 9.35 -17.46
CA LEU A 144 5.63 7.93 -17.32
C LEU A 144 5.35 7.44 -15.89
N VAL A 145 5.97 8.10 -14.90
CA VAL A 145 5.87 7.68 -13.51
C VAL A 145 4.44 7.80 -12.99
N ALA A 146 3.71 8.84 -13.43
CA ALA A 146 2.28 8.97 -13.15
C ALA A 146 1.46 7.86 -13.82
N ALA A 147 1.74 7.52 -15.08
CA ALA A 147 1.02 6.46 -15.80
C ALA A 147 1.23 5.10 -15.17
N ILE A 148 2.47 4.74 -14.80
CA ILE A 148 2.78 3.49 -14.11
C ILE A 148 2.02 3.40 -12.78
N SER A 149 1.95 4.49 -12.02
CA SER A 149 1.17 4.54 -10.77
C SER A 149 -0.33 4.33 -11.03
N VAL A 150 -0.88 4.92 -12.09
CA VAL A 150 -2.29 4.75 -12.48
C VAL A 150 -2.58 3.32 -12.99
N PHE A 151 -1.67 2.71 -13.76
CA PHE A 151 -1.82 1.31 -14.18
C PHE A 151 -1.73 0.35 -13.00
N SER A 152 -0.84 0.61 -12.04
CA SER A 152 -0.77 -0.19 -10.81
C SER A 152 -2.09 -0.13 -10.03
N LEU A 153 -2.75 1.03 -10.01
CA LEU A 153 -4.10 1.14 -9.46
C LEU A 153 -5.11 0.32 -10.27
N TYR A 154 -5.10 0.41 -11.60
CA TYR A 154 -5.99 -0.38 -12.46
C TYR A 154 -5.92 -1.88 -12.16
N GLU A 155 -4.72 -2.44 -12.14
CA GLU A 155 -4.49 -3.86 -11.89
C GLU A 155 -4.95 -4.26 -10.49
N SER A 156 -4.71 -3.41 -9.48
CA SER A 156 -5.18 -3.66 -8.11
C SER A 156 -6.71 -3.68 -7.96
N LEU A 157 -7.47 -3.12 -8.93
CA LEU A 157 -8.93 -3.14 -8.94
C LEU A 157 -9.52 -4.39 -9.60
N ASP A 158 -8.80 -4.99 -10.55
CA ASP A 158 -9.33 -6.08 -11.39
C ASP A 158 -9.07 -7.45 -10.75
N ASN A 159 -7.87 -7.69 -10.20
CA ASN A 159 -7.54 -8.79 -9.28
C ASN A 159 -6.10 -8.67 -8.76
N PHE A 160 -5.84 -9.04 -7.51
CA PHE A 160 -4.50 -9.06 -6.87
C PHE A 160 -3.59 -10.19 -7.40
N ALA A 161 -3.56 -10.42 -8.72
CA ALA A 161 -2.90 -11.54 -9.38
C ALA A 161 -1.38 -11.32 -9.59
N GLU A 162 -0.73 -12.31 -10.24
CA GLU A 162 0.68 -12.25 -10.67
C GLU A 162 1.00 -11.00 -11.49
N ASP A 163 0.05 -10.54 -12.32
CA ASP A 163 0.24 -9.37 -13.20
C ASP A 163 0.52 -8.08 -12.41
N TRP A 164 -0.25 -7.81 -11.33
CA TRP A 164 -0.02 -6.65 -10.47
C TRP A 164 1.36 -6.71 -9.79
N SER A 165 1.74 -7.90 -9.35
CA SER A 165 3.05 -8.15 -8.75
C SER A 165 4.20 -7.86 -9.74
N GLN A 166 4.09 -8.36 -10.97
CA GLN A 166 5.08 -8.12 -12.04
C GLN A 166 5.17 -6.63 -12.41
N HIS A 167 4.05 -5.92 -12.45
CA HIS A 167 4.04 -4.49 -12.72
C HIS A 167 4.75 -3.70 -11.61
N LEU A 168 4.55 -4.07 -10.34
CA LEU A 168 5.28 -3.49 -9.21
C LEU A 168 6.80 -3.77 -9.29
N ASP A 169 7.22 -4.94 -9.76
CA ASP A 169 8.65 -5.24 -10.00
C ASP A 169 9.24 -4.31 -11.07
N GLY A 170 8.51 -4.11 -12.17
CA GLY A 170 8.89 -3.15 -13.21
C GLY A 170 9.02 -1.73 -12.68
N PHE A 171 8.12 -1.30 -11.79
CA PHE A 171 8.18 0.02 -11.20
C PHE A 171 9.36 0.17 -10.21
N LYS A 172 9.66 -0.84 -9.37
CA LYS A 172 10.85 -0.83 -8.52
C LYS A 172 12.13 -0.60 -9.31
N ALA A 173 12.31 -1.32 -10.42
CA ALA A 173 13.50 -1.19 -11.27
C ALA A 173 13.66 0.25 -11.81
N LEU A 174 12.56 0.92 -12.15
CA LEU A 174 12.57 2.32 -12.59
C LEU A 174 12.87 3.29 -11.43
N LEU A 175 12.34 3.01 -10.24
CA LEU A 175 12.54 3.82 -9.05
C LEU A 175 14.02 3.81 -8.61
N GLU A 176 14.63 2.63 -8.54
CA GLU A 176 16.03 2.42 -8.15
C GLU A 176 17.01 2.99 -9.19
N SER A 177 16.68 2.90 -10.48
CA SER A 177 17.60 3.34 -11.55
C SER A 177 17.62 4.85 -11.77
N LYS A 178 16.50 5.56 -11.52
CA LYS A 178 16.36 6.96 -11.96
C LYS A 178 15.76 7.90 -10.92
N ILE A 179 14.74 7.50 -10.19
CA ILE A 179 14.06 8.39 -9.23
C ILE A 179 14.94 8.60 -8.01
N LEU A 180 15.45 7.51 -7.43
CA LEU A 180 16.21 7.57 -6.19
C LEU A 180 17.62 8.19 -6.36
N PRO A 181 18.43 7.84 -7.39
CA PRO A 181 19.73 8.46 -7.59
C PRO A 181 19.64 9.98 -7.83
N GLN A 182 18.57 10.47 -8.45
CA GLN A 182 18.36 11.91 -8.66
C GLN A 182 18.01 12.64 -7.36
N ALA A 183 17.25 12.00 -6.47
CA ALA A 183 16.89 12.57 -5.18
C ALA A 183 18.08 12.57 -4.19
N ALA A 184 18.93 11.52 -4.22
CA ALA A 184 20.11 11.39 -3.37
C ALA A 184 21.29 12.31 -3.76
N LEU A 185 21.41 12.69 -5.05
CA LEU A 185 22.48 13.57 -5.55
C LEU A 185 22.14 15.07 -5.46
N SER A 186 21.18 15.45 -4.63
CA SER A 186 20.74 16.84 -4.41
C SER A 186 21.77 17.71 -3.64
N ILE A 187 23.03 17.68 -4.10
CA ILE A 187 23.89 18.86 -4.08
C ILE A 187 23.16 19.92 -4.95
N PRO A 188 23.05 21.19 -4.52
CA PRO A 188 22.35 22.22 -5.28
C PRO A 188 23.11 22.51 -6.58
N ARG A 189 22.87 21.72 -7.63
CA ARG A 189 23.23 22.05 -9.01
C ARG A 189 22.06 22.81 -9.62
N PRO A 190 22.30 23.94 -10.31
CA PRO A 190 21.25 24.82 -10.84
C PRO A 190 20.56 24.28 -12.11
N ARG A 191 20.49 22.95 -12.30
CA ARG A 191 19.80 22.33 -13.44
C ARG A 191 18.52 21.67 -12.94
N ASN A 192 17.38 22.10 -13.48
CA ASN A 192 16.06 21.51 -13.21
C ASN A 192 16.15 19.97 -13.25
N PRO A 193 15.66 19.26 -12.21
CA PRO A 193 15.74 17.82 -12.17
C PRO A 193 14.95 17.22 -13.34
N PHE A 194 15.38 16.05 -13.81
CA PHE A 194 14.70 15.35 -14.92
C PHE A 194 13.26 14.95 -14.53
N ILE A 195 13.02 14.69 -13.23
CA ILE A 195 11.68 14.52 -12.66
C ILE A 195 11.51 15.57 -11.58
N SER A 196 10.41 16.33 -11.60
CA SER A 196 10.07 17.22 -10.47
C SER A 196 10.00 16.42 -9.18
N MET A 197 10.59 16.96 -8.12
CA MET A 197 10.54 16.38 -6.77
C MET A 197 9.10 16.05 -6.33
N LYS A 198 8.10 16.82 -6.78
CA LYS A 198 6.69 16.55 -6.47
C LYS A 198 6.17 15.28 -7.14
N ALA A 199 6.42 15.13 -8.44
CA ALA A 199 5.99 13.96 -9.21
C ALA A 199 6.68 12.68 -8.71
N GLY A 200 8.00 12.76 -8.47
CA GLY A 200 8.78 11.64 -7.93
C GLY A 200 8.31 11.22 -6.53
N ARG A 201 8.08 12.18 -5.61
CA ARG A 201 7.59 11.89 -4.26
C ARG A 201 6.17 11.31 -4.26
N ALA A 202 5.25 11.90 -5.01
CA ALA A 202 3.87 11.41 -5.08
C ALA A 202 3.82 9.97 -5.58
N ALA A 203 4.61 9.64 -6.60
CA ALA A 203 4.68 8.30 -7.14
C ALA A 203 5.40 7.31 -6.22
N PHE A 204 6.49 7.73 -5.57
CA PHE A 204 7.18 6.93 -4.56
C PHE A 204 6.23 6.51 -3.44
N TRP A 205 5.45 7.45 -2.89
CA TRP A 205 4.50 7.14 -1.81
C TRP A 205 3.27 6.37 -2.30
N ASN A 206 2.87 6.50 -3.58
CA ASN A 206 1.89 5.58 -4.16
C ASN A 206 2.45 4.15 -4.25
N PHE A 207 3.70 3.99 -4.69
CA PHE A 207 4.39 2.71 -4.75
C PHE A 207 4.54 2.07 -3.36
N ALA A 208 5.03 2.83 -2.37
CA ALA A 208 5.19 2.34 -1.00
C ALA A 208 3.90 1.76 -0.42
N ARG A 209 2.74 2.35 -0.75
CA ARG A 209 1.44 1.83 -0.32
C ARG A 209 1.03 0.56 -1.07
N ALA A 210 1.24 0.52 -2.37
CA ALA A 210 0.99 -0.67 -3.17
C ALA A 210 1.90 -1.83 -2.70
N ASP A 211 3.15 -1.52 -2.36
CA ASP A 211 4.15 -2.50 -1.96
C ASP A 211 3.85 -3.16 -0.61
N TYR A 212 3.50 -2.39 0.43
CA TYR A 212 3.11 -3.02 1.70
C TYR A 212 1.85 -3.87 1.54
N LEU A 213 0.91 -3.43 0.68
CA LEU A 213 -0.33 -4.16 0.47
C LEU A 213 -0.07 -5.47 -0.31
N ALA A 214 0.79 -5.41 -1.33
CA ALA A 214 1.24 -6.60 -2.06
C ALA A 214 1.98 -7.57 -1.14
N ALA A 215 2.86 -7.07 -0.26
CA ALA A 215 3.57 -7.87 0.74
C ALA A 215 2.59 -8.57 1.71
N TYR A 216 1.56 -7.86 2.16
CA TYR A 216 0.51 -8.42 3.01
C TYR A 216 -0.27 -9.54 2.30
N VAL A 217 -0.78 -9.27 1.10
CA VAL A 217 -1.62 -10.22 0.33
C VAL A 217 -0.83 -11.45 -0.09
N ASN A 218 0.43 -11.28 -0.51
CA ASN A 218 1.27 -12.37 -1.00
C ASN A 218 2.07 -13.07 0.09
N HIS A 219 1.93 -12.66 1.35
CA HIS A 219 2.75 -13.13 2.47
C HIS A 219 4.25 -13.10 2.13
N SER A 220 4.73 -11.97 1.63
CA SER A 220 6.11 -11.79 1.17
C SER A 220 6.76 -10.57 1.82
N LYS A 221 8.07 -10.42 1.62
CA LYS A 221 8.76 -9.17 1.98
C LYS A 221 8.38 -8.06 0.99
N THR A 222 8.47 -6.84 1.48
CA THR A 222 8.33 -5.61 0.69
C THR A 222 9.46 -5.51 -0.33
N ARG A 223 9.15 -4.94 -1.48
CA ARG A 223 10.13 -4.66 -2.53
C ARG A 223 11.03 -3.49 -2.17
N LEU A 224 10.48 -2.46 -1.54
CA LEU A 224 11.24 -1.38 -0.95
C LEU A 224 11.93 -1.88 0.30
N ASP A 225 13.24 -1.65 0.40
CA ASP A 225 14.00 -1.91 1.62
C ASP A 225 13.73 -0.80 2.65
N PRO A 226 13.03 -1.10 3.77
CA PRO A 226 12.74 -0.12 4.80
C PRO A 226 13.99 0.35 5.56
N ASP A 227 15.07 -0.44 5.55
CA ASP A 227 16.31 -0.14 6.28
C ASP A 227 17.28 0.71 5.42
N ASN A 228 16.99 0.93 4.14
CA ASN A 228 17.71 1.89 3.28
C ASN A 228 17.32 3.34 3.62
N LEU A 229 17.85 3.88 4.71
CA LEU A 229 17.50 5.22 5.21
C LEU A 229 17.79 6.35 4.20
N THR A 230 18.79 6.21 3.35
CA THR A 230 19.10 7.18 2.28
C THR A 230 17.93 7.35 1.33
N MET A 231 17.25 6.24 0.98
CA MET A 231 16.07 6.27 0.13
C MET A 231 14.91 7.03 0.78
N TRP A 232 14.63 6.72 2.03
CA TRP A 232 13.52 7.33 2.76
C TRP A 232 13.75 8.83 3.01
N LYS A 233 14.98 9.23 3.35
CA LYS A 233 15.39 10.64 3.43
C LYS A 233 15.20 11.37 2.10
N ALA A 234 15.58 10.73 0.99
CA ALA A 234 15.42 11.29 -0.34
C ALA A 234 13.93 11.45 -0.76
N ALA A 235 13.04 10.60 -0.24
CA ALA A 235 11.59 10.72 -0.38
C ALA A 235 10.95 11.79 0.54
N GLY A 236 11.75 12.43 1.40
CA GLY A 236 11.34 13.46 2.35
C GLY A 236 10.90 12.94 3.71
N LEU A 237 11.27 11.71 4.09
CA LEU A 237 10.98 11.16 5.42
C LEU A 237 11.91 11.78 6.49
N PRO A 238 11.38 12.30 7.61
CA PRO A 238 12.19 12.87 8.69
C PRO A 238 12.75 11.78 9.60
N VAL A 239 13.62 10.91 9.07
CA VAL A 239 14.28 9.84 9.83
C VAL A 239 15.73 10.21 10.13
N MET A 240 16.21 9.93 11.34
CA MET A 240 17.61 10.14 11.75
C MET A 240 18.51 9.00 11.27
N ASP A 241 19.84 9.17 11.34
CA ASP A 241 20.80 8.13 10.93
C ASP A 241 20.75 6.87 11.80
N ASP A 242 20.24 6.97 13.03
CA ASP A 242 20.01 5.85 13.94
C ASP A 242 18.65 5.13 13.69
N GLY A 243 17.88 5.58 12.69
CA GLY A 243 16.58 5.00 12.34
C GLY A 243 15.43 5.43 13.26
N THR A 244 15.62 6.45 14.11
CA THR A 244 14.55 7.06 14.90
C THR A 244 13.85 8.17 14.10
N LEU A 245 12.58 8.42 14.43
CA LEU A 245 11.77 9.45 13.77
C LEU A 245 12.01 10.81 14.43
N ASN A 246 12.26 11.83 13.60
CA ASN A 246 12.42 13.20 14.07
C ASN A 246 11.05 13.90 14.05
N TYR A 247 10.42 13.96 15.22
CA TYR A 247 9.09 14.56 15.38
C TYR A 247 9.11 16.08 15.59
N ASN A 248 10.26 16.69 15.94
CA ASN A 248 10.34 18.11 16.30
C ASN A 248 11.64 18.77 15.82
N ASP A 249 11.56 19.97 15.24
CA ASP A 249 12.70 20.90 15.21
C ASP A 249 12.81 21.57 16.60
N PRO A 250 13.90 21.34 17.36
CA PRO A 250 14.05 21.89 18.72
C PRO A 250 14.20 23.42 18.80
N SER A 251 14.15 24.15 17.68
CA SER A 251 14.37 25.60 17.64
C SER A 251 13.13 26.50 17.79
N THR A 252 11.92 25.96 18.02
CA THR A 252 10.68 26.77 18.01
C THR A 252 10.05 26.92 19.41
N PRO A 253 9.78 28.15 19.90
CA PRO A 253 9.32 28.37 21.28
C PRO A 253 7.89 27.90 21.54
N ILE A 254 7.68 27.34 22.73
CA ILE A 254 6.47 26.63 23.24
C ILE A 254 5.21 27.50 23.37
N ASN A 255 5.27 28.79 23.07
CA ASN A 255 4.15 29.72 23.29
C ASN A 255 3.64 30.33 21.97
N ALA A 256 2.88 29.56 21.21
CA ALA A 256 2.01 30.09 20.16
C ALA A 256 0.72 29.27 20.08
N VAL A 257 -0.41 29.93 20.29
CA VAL A 257 -1.75 29.42 20.02
C VAL A 257 -1.81 28.92 18.57
N VAL A 258 -2.08 27.63 18.35
CA VAL A 258 -2.49 27.01 17.08
C VAL A 258 -1.70 27.51 15.85
N SER A 259 -0.37 27.43 15.89
CA SER A 259 0.43 27.61 14.67
C SER A 259 0.79 26.24 14.11
N TYR A 260 0.13 25.84 13.00
CA TYR A 260 0.53 24.70 12.16
C TYR A 260 2.03 24.81 11.83
N GLN A 261 2.86 23.90 12.32
CA GLN A 261 4.27 23.85 11.96
C GLN A 261 4.45 23.10 10.62
N PRO A 262 5.53 23.38 9.86
CA PRO A 262 5.89 22.58 8.69
C PRO A 262 6.13 21.09 8.99
N GLY A 263 6.48 20.74 10.24
CA GLY A 263 6.59 19.37 10.75
C GLY A 263 5.25 18.72 11.11
N ASP A 264 4.18 19.51 11.28
CA ASP A 264 2.83 19.05 11.58
C ASP A 264 2.03 18.68 10.31
N ARG A 265 2.68 18.62 9.15
CA ARG A 265 1.98 18.23 7.93
C ARG A 265 1.51 16.77 8.08
N GLU A 266 0.20 16.58 7.97
CA GLU A 266 -0.44 15.27 8.13
C GLU A 266 0.11 14.25 7.13
N ASP A 267 0.54 14.68 5.94
CA ASP A 267 1.15 13.79 4.95
C ASP A 267 2.50 13.24 5.42
N LEU A 268 3.36 14.06 6.04
CA LEU A 268 4.62 13.60 6.60
C LEU A 268 4.38 12.61 7.75
N VAL A 269 3.49 12.95 8.69
CA VAL A 269 3.12 12.07 9.81
C VAL A 269 2.52 10.75 9.30
N SER A 270 1.72 10.79 8.25
CA SER A 270 1.17 9.56 7.66
C SER A 270 2.22 8.76 6.88
N CYS A 271 3.18 9.42 6.23
CA CYS A 271 4.30 8.80 5.54
C CYS A 271 5.23 8.06 6.52
N THR A 272 5.46 8.59 7.72
CA THR A 272 6.20 7.87 8.78
C THR A 272 5.49 6.59 9.19
N LEU A 273 4.16 6.60 9.28
CA LEU A 273 3.40 5.38 9.54
C LEU A 273 3.53 4.36 8.41
N ILE A 274 3.42 4.78 7.14
CA ILE A 274 3.58 3.88 5.99
C ILE A 274 4.96 3.21 6.03
N TRP A 275 6.01 3.96 6.40
CA TRP A 275 7.34 3.40 6.58
C TRP A 275 7.39 2.34 7.70
N ILE A 276 6.79 2.60 8.87
CA ILE A 276 6.71 1.61 9.96
C ILE A 276 5.93 0.36 9.49
N VAL A 277 4.83 0.54 8.75
CA VAL A 277 4.02 -0.57 8.22
C VAL A 277 4.83 -1.46 7.27
N LEU A 278 5.64 -0.90 6.39
CA LEU A 278 6.55 -1.68 5.53
C LEU A 278 7.53 -2.53 6.36
N ARG A 279 8.06 -1.98 7.46
CA ARG A 279 8.90 -2.75 8.39
C ARG A 279 8.12 -3.87 9.08
N THR A 280 6.87 -3.63 9.44
CA THR A 280 5.95 -4.64 9.98
C THR A 280 5.70 -5.76 8.97
N MET A 281 5.46 -5.43 7.69
CA MET A 281 5.31 -6.44 6.63
C MET A 281 6.55 -7.34 6.51
N ASN A 282 7.75 -6.75 6.53
CA ASN A 282 9.00 -7.52 6.51
C ASN A 282 9.24 -8.37 7.76
N PHE A 283 8.68 -7.97 8.91
CA PHE A 283 8.75 -8.76 10.13
C PHE A 283 7.80 -9.97 10.11
N ILE A 284 6.59 -9.82 9.60
CA ILE A 284 5.59 -10.90 9.53
C ILE A 284 5.80 -11.84 8.35
N ALA A 285 6.53 -11.41 7.32
CA ALA A 285 6.86 -12.25 6.17
C ALA A 285 7.52 -13.58 6.60
N PRO A 286 7.24 -14.70 5.91
CA PRO A 286 7.89 -15.98 6.14
C PRO A 286 9.41 -15.79 6.15
N GLN A 287 10.06 -16.34 7.17
CA GLN A 287 11.51 -16.32 7.23
C GLN A 287 12.00 -17.33 6.19
N GLU A 288 12.87 -16.90 5.28
CA GLU A 288 13.69 -17.85 4.53
C GLU A 288 14.58 -18.52 5.57
N ASP A 289 14.22 -19.74 5.96
CA ASP A 289 15.04 -20.52 6.85
C ASP A 289 16.45 -20.56 6.26
N ALA A 290 17.44 -20.08 7.01
CA ALA A 290 18.86 -20.19 6.68
C ALA A 290 19.36 -21.65 6.76
N THR A 291 18.49 -22.61 6.44
CA THR A 291 18.78 -24.00 6.17
C THR A 291 18.34 -24.26 4.74
N GLY A 292 19.23 -24.01 3.78
CA GLY A 292 19.07 -24.61 2.47
C GLY A 292 18.93 -26.13 2.65
N SER A 293 17.80 -26.70 2.23
CA SER A 293 17.72 -28.14 2.01
C SER A 293 16.68 -28.45 0.96
N LEU A 294 17.21 -28.86 -0.19
CA LEU A 294 16.75 -29.90 -1.08
C LEU A 294 15.32 -30.45 -0.85
N ALA A 295 14.56 -30.33 -1.94
CA ALA A 295 13.43 -31.17 -2.33
C ALA A 295 13.29 -32.51 -1.58
N GLY A 296 12.08 -32.72 -1.06
CA GLY A 296 11.41 -34.02 -1.05
C GLY A 296 11.86 -35.03 0.01
N THR A 297 11.19 -35.02 1.17
CA THR A 297 10.51 -36.20 1.73
C THR A 297 9.84 -35.84 3.07
N PRO A 298 8.59 -36.26 3.32
CA PRO A 298 7.90 -35.99 4.58
C PRO A 298 8.38 -36.99 5.64
N ARG A 299 8.89 -36.51 6.78
CA ARG A 299 9.13 -37.37 7.94
C ARG A 299 8.02 -37.23 8.98
N VAL A 300 7.45 -38.40 9.23
CA VAL A 300 6.44 -38.80 10.21
C VAL A 300 6.93 -38.52 11.64
N PHE A 301 5.97 -38.18 12.51
CA PHE A 301 5.98 -38.26 13.98
C PHE A 301 7.29 -38.75 14.63
N ASP A 302 7.93 -37.90 15.42
CA ASP A 302 8.85 -38.36 16.47
C ASP A 302 8.50 -37.74 17.83
N SER A 303 8.34 -38.64 18.80
CA SER A 303 8.08 -38.41 20.22
C SER A 303 9.30 -37.81 20.96
N PRO A 304 9.10 -37.22 22.16
CA PRO A 304 10.12 -36.41 22.81
C PRO A 304 11.17 -37.26 23.53
N GLY A 305 12.40 -37.25 23.02
CA GLY A 305 13.54 -37.91 23.65
C GLY A 305 14.88 -37.38 23.16
N THR A 306 15.45 -36.45 23.93
CA THR A 306 16.90 -36.19 24.02
C THR A 306 17.63 -35.76 22.73
N THR A 307 17.65 -34.46 22.45
CA THR A 307 18.73 -33.85 21.65
C THR A 307 19.41 -32.77 22.46
N VAL A 308 20.61 -33.11 22.95
CA VAL A 308 21.56 -32.18 23.56
C VAL A 308 22.00 -31.19 22.47
N LYS A 309 21.60 -29.92 22.58
CA LYS A 309 22.13 -28.84 21.71
C LYS A 309 23.59 -28.60 22.09
N ALA A 310 24.48 -28.80 21.12
CA ALA A 310 25.86 -28.36 21.16
C ALA A 310 25.92 -26.83 21.35
N GLY A 311 26.87 -26.37 22.16
CA GLY A 311 26.95 -25.01 22.69
C GLY A 311 27.00 -23.91 21.62
N SER A 312 26.12 -22.93 21.78
CA SER A 312 26.25 -21.61 21.17
C SER A 312 27.36 -20.82 21.87
N GLU A 313 28.21 -20.13 21.11
CA GLU A 313 29.21 -19.20 21.65
C GLU A 313 28.57 -18.14 22.57
N PRO A 314 29.23 -17.76 23.68
CA PRO A 314 28.70 -16.79 24.61
C PRO A 314 28.80 -15.37 24.01
N GLY A 315 27.73 -14.91 23.36
CA GLY A 315 27.65 -13.51 22.90
C GLY A 315 26.61 -13.22 21.83
N THR A 316 26.19 -14.21 21.04
CA THR A 316 25.23 -13.98 19.96
C THR A 316 23.80 -14.28 20.44
N PRO A 317 22.88 -13.30 20.45
CA PRO A 317 21.48 -13.55 20.77
C PRO A 317 20.92 -14.61 19.82
N GLY A 318 20.23 -15.62 20.36
CA GLY A 318 19.57 -16.63 19.53
C GLY A 318 18.56 -15.98 18.56
N ALA A 319 18.30 -16.61 17.41
CA ALA A 319 17.39 -16.09 16.38
C ALA A 319 16.00 -15.69 16.94
N VAL A 320 15.48 -16.44 17.92
CA VAL A 320 14.23 -16.13 18.63
C VAL A 320 14.36 -14.82 19.44
N GLN A 321 15.46 -14.64 20.18
CA GLN A 321 15.70 -13.43 20.96
C GLN A 321 15.80 -12.19 20.08
N THR A 322 16.46 -12.31 18.92
CA THR A 322 16.54 -11.24 17.93
C THR A 322 15.17 -10.91 17.35
N ARG A 323 14.33 -11.93 17.08
CA ARG A 323 12.94 -11.72 16.63
C ARG A 323 12.07 -11.05 17.69
N VAL A 324 12.19 -11.45 18.96
CA VAL A 324 11.51 -10.81 20.11
C VAL A 324 11.95 -9.36 20.25
N ALA A 325 13.24 -9.07 20.16
CA ALA A 325 13.76 -7.70 20.21
C ALA A 325 13.22 -6.84 19.06
N ARG A 326 13.21 -7.37 17.83
CA ARG A 326 12.65 -6.68 16.66
C ARG A 326 11.14 -6.43 16.79
N TRP A 327 10.38 -7.40 17.31
CA TRP A 327 8.95 -7.22 17.58
C TRP A 327 8.70 -6.10 18.60
N LYS A 328 9.42 -6.12 19.74
CA LYS A 328 9.33 -5.06 20.77
C LYS A 328 9.69 -3.69 20.19
N GLN A 329 10.68 -3.63 19.32
CA GLN A 329 11.09 -2.38 18.67
C GLN A 329 10.00 -1.83 17.74
N LEU A 330 9.35 -2.67 16.92
CA LEU A 330 8.27 -2.23 16.03
C LEU A 330 7.02 -1.80 16.81
N ARG A 331 6.67 -2.52 17.88
CA ARG A 331 5.59 -2.13 18.81
C ARG A 331 5.83 -0.74 19.39
N ARG A 332 7.03 -0.51 19.95
CA ARG A 332 7.43 0.80 20.48
C ARG A 332 7.39 1.89 19.42
N GLN A 333 7.87 1.63 18.20
CA GLN A 333 7.80 2.62 17.11
C GLN A 333 6.38 3.04 16.75
N LEU A 334 5.42 2.09 16.76
CA LEU A 334 4.01 2.41 16.56
C LEU A 334 3.44 3.21 17.74
N GLU A 335 3.72 2.78 18.97
CA GLU A 335 3.29 3.47 20.21
C GLU A 335 3.83 4.91 20.25
N ASP A 336 5.14 5.08 20.04
CA ASP A 336 5.80 6.39 19.95
C ASP A 336 5.19 7.24 18.83
N TRP A 337 4.88 6.66 17.66
CA TRP A 337 4.22 7.40 16.58
C TRP A 337 2.83 7.90 16.99
N TYR A 338 2.04 7.07 17.68
CA TYR A 338 0.70 7.41 18.15
C TYR A 338 0.73 8.50 19.24
N ASP A 339 1.67 8.39 20.18
CA ASP A 339 1.81 9.34 21.30
C ASP A 339 2.30 10.73 20.85
N ASN A 340 2.92 10.82 19.67
CA ASN A 340 3.41 12.07 19.08
C ASN A 340 2.49 12.64 17.98
N LEU A 341 1.25 12.17 17.87
CA LEU A 341 0.33 12.65 16.85
C LEU A 341 -0.11 14.12 17.07
N PRO A 342 -0.16 14.94 15.99
CA PRO A 342 -0.80 16.24 16.04
C PRO A 342 -2.29 16.13 16.41
N PHE A 343 -2.85 17.19 16.99
CA PHE A 343 -4.26 17.23 17.37
C PHE A 343 -5.23 16.98 16.20
N THR A 344 -4.79 17.21 14.95
CA THR A 344 -5.58 16.97 13.73
C THR A 344 -5.87 15.49 13.47
N PHE A 345 -5.16 14.59 14.16
CA PHE A 345 -5.44 13.16 14.16
C PHE A 345 -6.52 12.76 15.17
N GLN A 346 -6.98 13.66 16.05
CA GLN A 346 -8.04 13.32 16.98
C GLN A 346 -9.41 13.32 16.27
N PRO A 347 -10.30 12.36 16.58
CA PRO A 347 -11.67 12.43 16.11
C PRO A 347 -12.35 13.68 16.69
N TYR A 348 -13.01 14.47 15.84
CA TYR A 348 -13.72 15.67 16.29
C TYR A 348 -15.06 15.34 16.97
N ALA A 349 -15.59 14.15 16.73
CA ALA A 349 -16.77 13.63 17.39
C ALA A 349 -16.68 12.12 17.58
N ILE A 350 -17.20 11.65 18.69
CA ILE A 350 -17.36 10.23 19.02
C ILE A 350 -18.82 10.02 19.40
N ALA A 351 -19.51 9.14 18.71
CA ALA A 351 -20.92 8.82 18.99
C ALA A 351 -21.09 7.32 19.24
N ALA A 352 -21.95 6.93 20.18
CA ALA A 352 -22.31 5.52 20.35
C ALA A 352 -22.93 4.97 19.05
N ALA A 353 -22.38 3.88 18.51
CA ALA A 353 -23.01 3.21 17.39
C ALA A 353 -24.20 2.39 17.91
N GLY A 354 -25.41 2.78 17.50
CA GLY A 354 -26.58 1.93 17.65
C GLY A 354 -27.12 1.74 19.06
N ALA A 355 -26.96 2.62 20.05
CA ALA A 355 -27.46 2.39 21.43
C ALA A 355 -29.02 2.33 21.61
N GLN A 356 -29.75 1.81 20.63
CA GLN A 356 -31.21 1.69 20.59
C GLN A 356 -31.69 0.25 20.87
N GLN A 357 -30.90 -0.79 20.56
CA GLN A 357 -31.27 -2.19 20.86
C GLN A 357 -30.32 -2.84 21.88
N PRO A 358 -30.78 -3.85 22.66
CA PRO A 358 -29.93 -4.56 23.60
C PRO A 358 -28.70 -5.23 22.97
N SER A 359 -28.78 -5.65 21.70
CA SER A 359 -27.66 -6.25 20.95
C SER A 359 -26.52 -5.28 20.67
N ASP A 360 -26.80 -3.99 20.68
CA ASP A 360 -25.84 -2.92 20.41
C ASP A 360 -25.04 -2.49 21.65
N LEU A 361 -25.35 -3.10 22.79
CA LEU A 361 -24.66 -2.92 24.05
C LEU A 361 -23.85 -4.19 24.39
N LEU A 362 -22.68 -4.00 24.98
CA LEU A 362 -21.92 -5.08 25.60
C LEU A 362 -22.58 -5.48 26.94
N PRO A 363 -22.25 -6.64 27.53
CA PRO A 363 -22.88 -7.11 28.77
C PRO A 363 -22.79 -6.15 29.97
N ASP A 364 -21.83 -5.24 29.96
CA ASP A 364 -21.61 -4.17 30.95
C ASP A 364 -22.36 -2.87 30.62
N GLY A 365 -23.21 -2.86 29.59
CA GLY A 365 -24.10 -1.75 29.22
C GLY A 365 -23.43 -0.64 28.41
N ARG A 366 -22.14 -0.76 28.06
CA ARG A 366 -21.45 0.19 27.18
C ARG A 366 -21.81 -0.09 25.71
N PRO A 367 -21.80 0.93 24.83
CA PRO A 367 -21.95 0.71 23.39
C PRO A 367 -20.91 -0.26 22.85
N ARG A 368 -21.35 -1.20 22.00
CA ARG A 368 -20.50 -2.22 21.35
C ARG A 368 -19.46 -1.60 20.42
N PHE A 369 -19.86 -0.57 19.68
CA PHE A 369 -18.97 0.24 18.86
C PHE A 369 -19.20 1.73 19.10
N ALA A 370 -18.16 2.53 18.81
CA ALA A 370 -18.25 3.97 18.73
C ALA A 370 -17.99 4.40 17.28
N ARG A 371 -18.78 5.34 16.77
CA ARG A 371 -18.54 6.01 15.49
C ARG A 371 -17.51 7.11 15.70
N LEU A 372 -16.41 7.06 14.95
CA LEU A 372 -15.30 8.01 15.05
C LEU A 372 -15.28 8.92 13.83
N PHE A 373 -15.50 10.22 14.04
CA PHE A 373 -15.56 11.19 12.96
C PHE A 373 -14.29 12.04 12.91
N PHE A 374 -13.68 12.16 11.73
CA PHE A 374 -12.44 12.91 11.51
C PHE A 374 -12.67 14.07 10.56
N SER A 375 -12.04 15.21 10.84
CA SER A 375 -12.10 16.40 9.99
C SER A 375 -11.21 16.27 8.75
N VAL A 376 -10.15 15.47 8.86
CA VAL A 376 -9.16 15.22 7.80
C VAL A 376 -9.20 13.73 7.42
N PRO A 377 -9.60 13.38 6.18
CA PRO A 377 -9.69 11.98 5.73
C PRO A 377 -8.37 11.21 5.81
N MET A 378 -7.25 11.89 5.58
CA MET A 378 -5.90 11.31 5.70
C MET A 378 -5.63 10.80 7.12
N CYS A 379 -6.03 11.55 8.14
CA CYS A 379 -5.86 11.17 9.54
C CYS A 379 -6.66 9.91 9.89
N ALA A 380 -7.91 9.83 9.42
CA ALA A 380 -8.72 8.61 9.57
C ALA A 380 -8.04 7.40 8.92
N ALA A 381 -7.52 7.57 7.70
CA ALA A 381 -6.81 6.50 6.99
C ALA A 381 -5.51 6.08 7.69
N ALA A 382 -4.75 7.04 8.23
CA ALA A 382 -3.54 6.76 8.98
C ALA A 382 -3.85 6.02 10.29
N LEU A 383 -4.83 6.47 11.07
CA LEU A 383 -5.22 5.78 12.31
C LEU A 383 -5.78 4.38 12.05
N GLN A 384 -6.52 4.20 10.96
CA GLN A 384 -6.93 2.87 10.51
C GLN A 384 -5.71 1.97 10.26
N LEU A 385 -4.71 2.48 9.55
CA LEU A 385 -3.50 1.76 9.22
C LEU A 385 -2.63 1.46 10.46
N TYR A 386 -2.65 2.35 11.44
CA TYR A 386 -2.01 2.16 12.75
C TYR A 386 -2.62 0.98 13.49
N HIS A 387 -3.95 0.95 13.62
CA HIS A 387 -4.65 -0.16 14.27
C HIS A 387 -4.46 -1.48 13.51
N PHE A 388 -4.45 -1.43 12.18
CA PHE A 388 -4.12 -2.59 11.36
C PHE A 388 -2.72 -3.14 11.65
N ALA A 389 -1.71 -2.28 11.70
CA ALA A 389 -0.33 -2.68 12.03
C ALA A 389 -0.21 -3.24 13.45
N GLN A 390 -0.94 -2.67 14.42
CA GLN A 390 -0.99 -3.18 15.79
C GLN A 390 -1.56 -4.60 15.85
N VAL A 391 -2.70 -4.85 15.20
CA VAL A 391 -3.28 -6.21 15.14
C VAL A 391 -2.31 -7.20 14.48
N LEU A 392 -1.66 -6.82 13.37
CA LEU A 392 -0.66 -7.69 12.72
C LEU A 392 0.50 -8.06 13.65
N LEU A 393 1.04 -7.11 14.40
CA LEU A 393 2.12 -7.39 15.35
C LEU A 393 1.64 -8.27 16.51
N LEU A 394 0.44 -8.02 17.05
CA LEU A 394 -0.14 -8.83 18.13
C LEU A 394 -0.31 -10.29 17.71
N LEU A 395 -0.87 -10.53 16.52
CA LEU A 395 -1.06 -11.89 15.99
C LEU A 395 0.26 -12.59 15.64
N ASN A 396 1.35 -11.82 15.46
CA ASN A 396 2.69 -12.33 15.16
C ASN A 396 3.67 -12.16 16.34
N GLN A 397 3.16 -12.06 17.57
CA GLN A 397 3.99 -11.95 18.76
C GLN A 397 4.82 -13.24 18.97
N PRO A 398 6.15 -13.17 18.96
CA PRO A 398 7.00 -14.33 19.22
C PRO A 398 6.91 -14.72 20.70
N VAL A 399 6.76 -16.02 20.97
CA VAL A 399 6.75 -16.56 22.33
C VAL A 399 8.19 -16.62 22.86
N ASP A 400 8.46 -15.92 23.96
CA ASP A 400 9.75 -16.01 24.66
C ASP A 400 9.93 -17.43 25.23
N GLU A 401 11.10 -18.03 25.05
CA GLU A 401 11.40 -19.37 25.57
C GLU A 401 11.27 -19.44 27.10
N GLN A 402 11.50 -18.34 27.82
CA GLN A 402 11.32 -18.26 29.26
C GLN A 402 9.83 -18.28 29.65
N ASP A 403 8.99 -17.54 28.91
CA ASP A 403 7.55 -17.53 29.12
C ASP A 403 6.90 -18.85 28.70
N ALA A 404 7.47 -19.53 27.69
CA ALA A 404 7.00 -20.84 27.25
C ALA A 404 7.13 -21.92 28.33
N ARG A 405 8.09 -21.80 29.26
CA ARG A 405 8.32 -22.73 30.39
C ARG A 405 7.26 -22.62 31.49
N HIS A 406 6.53 -21.52 31.53
CA HIS A 406 5.48 -21.27 32.53
C HIS A 406 4.10 -21.20 31.84
N PRO A 407 3.28 -22.28 31.90
CA PRO A 407 1.99 -22.33 31.21
C PRO A 407 1.06 -21.15 31.53
N ALA A 408 1.11 -20.63 32.76
CA ALA A 408 0.35 -19.46 33.18
C ALA A 408 0.75 -18.16 32.44
N ASN A 409 2.05 -17.95 32.17
CA ASN A 409 2.53 -16.79 31.43
C ASN A 409 2.05 -16.87 29.97
N ARG A 410 2.14 -18.05 29.36
CA ARG A 410 1.65 -18.28 27.99
C ARG A 410 0.15 -18.01 27.87
N LEU A 411 -0.65 -18.49 28.83
CA LEU A 411 -2.10 -18.25 28.83
C LEU A 411 -2.42 -16.76 29.01
N ARG A 412 -1.69 -16.05 29.89
CA ARG A 412 -1.83 -14.60 30.07
C ARG A 412 -1.51 -13.84 28.79
N MET A 413 -0.44 -14.22 28.11
CA MET A 413 -0.05 -13.63 26.82
C MET A 413 -1.15 -13.81 25.76
N PHE A 414 -1.72 -15.01 25.61
CA PHE A 414 -2.80 -15.22 24.64
C PHE A 414 -4.05 -14.39 24.96
N ARG A 415 -4.42 -14.26 26.24
CA ARG A 415 -5.54 -13.40 26.66
C ARG A 415 -5.28 -11.94 26.34
N GLN A 416 -4.05 -11.46 26.59
CA GLN A 416 -3.64 -10.10 26.27
C GLN A 416 -3.69 -9.84 24.76
N VAL A 417 -3.17 -10.77 23.95
CA VAL A 417 -3.23 -10.69 22.47
C VAL A 417 -4.68 -10.63 21.99
N ALA A 418 -5.57 -11.45 22.56
CA ALA A 418 -6.99 -11.42 22.22
C ALA A 418 -7.63 -10.07 22.59
N GLU A 419 -7.46 -9.61 23.83
CA GLU A 419 -8.04 -8.33 24.31
C GLU A 419 -7.53 -7.12 23.53
N GLU A 420 -6.22 -7.02 23.29
CA GLU A 420 -5.64 -5.91 22.52
C GLU A 420 -6.01 -5.96 21.03
N SER A 421 -6.05 -7.15 20.43
CA SER A 421 -6.40 -7.28 19.01
C SER A 421 -7.88 -6.94 18.78
N GLU A 422 -8.75 -7.36 19.69
CA GLU A 422 -10.16 -7.00 19.69
C GLU A 422 -10.37 -5.48 19.91
N HIS A 423 -9.61 -4.86 20.82
CA HIS A 423 -9.62 -3.41 21.03
C HIS A 423 -9.30 -2.64 19.74
N HIS A 424 -8.19 -2.98 19.08
CA HIS A 424 -7.81 -2.33 17.81
C HIS A 424 -8.79 -2.64 16.68
N SER A 425 -9.36 -3.84 16.65
CA SER A 425 -10.41 -4.24 15.69
C SER A 425 -11.68 -3.40 15.86
N ARG A 426 -12.04 -3.04 17.09
CA ARG A 426 -13.15 -2.10 17.36
C ARG A 426 -12.83 -0.69 16.90
N GLN A 427 -11.60 -0.21 17.06
CA GLN A 427 -11.19 1.09 16.52
C GLN A 427 -11.30 1.12 14.99
N ILE A 428 -10.83 0.06 14.32
CA ILE A 428 -10.96 -0.12 12.86
C ILE A 428 -12.43 -0.01 12.41
N CYS A 429 -13.33 -0.72 13.09
CA CYS A 429 -14.76 -0.66 12.77
C CYS A 429 -15.35 0.71 13.12
N GLY A 430 -14.90 1.33 14.20
CA GLY A 430 -15.37 2.64 14.64
C GLY A 430 -15.05 3.77 13.67
N ILE A 431 -13.84 3.76 13.09
CA ILE A 431 -13.46 4.66 12.00
C ILE A 431 -14.38 4.42 10.79
N ALA A 432 -14.66 3.16 10.43
CA ALA A 432 -15.50 2.83 9.28
C ALA A 432 -16.95 3.27 9.48
N LEU A 433 -17.49 3.07 10.69
CA LEU A 433 -18.83 3.51 11.09
C LEU A 433 -18.96 5.04 11.14
N GLY A 434 -17.85 5.77 11.22
CA GLY A 434 -17.78 7.22 11.03
C GLY A 434 -18.03 7.67 9.59
N LYS A 435 -18.18 6.73 8.64
CA LYS A 435 -18.41 6.97 7.20
C LYS A 435 -17.39 7.93 6.59
N PRO A 436 -16.09 7.58 6.59
CA PRO A 436 -15.08 8.40 5.96
C PRO A 436 -15.31 8.43 4.44
N PRO A 437 -14.70 9.36 3.69
CA PRO A 437 -14.89 9.45 2.25
C PRO A 437 -14.50 8.14 1.52
N PRO A 438 -15.09 7.86 0.34
CA PRO A 438 -14.84 6.62 -0.43
C PRO A 438 -13.36 6.27 -0.64
N ALA A 439 -12.49 7.27 -0.77
CA ALA A 439 -11.04 7.08 -0.91
C ALA A 439 -10.40 6.42 0.33
N VAL A 440 -10.90 6.72 1.53
CA VAL A 440 -10.50 6.08 2.78
C VAL A 440 -11.13 4.69 2.85
N SER A 441 -12.44 4.59 2.65
CA SER A 441 -13.24 3.35 2.73
C SER A 441 -12.63 2.21 1.88
N ARG A 442 -12.19 2.50 0.65
CA ARG A 442 -11.48 1.55 -0.22
C ARG A 442 -10.23 0.95 0.44
N GLN A 443 -9.46 1.74 1.18
CA GLN A 443 -8.23 1.29 1.86
C GLN A 443 -8.54 0.36 3.05
N MET A 444 -9.75 0.44 3.60
CA MET A 444 -10.12 -0.24 4.85
C MET A 444 -10.42 -1.73 4.65
N VAL A 445 -10.63 -2.21 3.42
CA VAL A 445 -11.05 -3.59 3.13
C VAL A 445 -10.18 -4.63 3.86
N HIS A 446 -8.85 -4.52 3.78
CA HIS A 446 -7.94 -5.46 4.43
C HIS A 446 -7.93 -5.33 5.96
N SER A 447 -8.07 -4.11 6.48
CA SER A 447 -8.15 -3.88 7.92
C SER A 447 -9.45 -4.39 8.54
N LEU A 448 -10.58 -4.27 7.82
CA LEU A 448 -11.86 -4.79 8.24
C LEU A 448 -11.92 -6.31 8.16
N TYR A 449 -11.32 -6.89 7.11
CA TYR A 449 -11.13 -8.33 7.04
C TYR A 449 -10.34 -8.84 8.25
N LEU A 450 -9.18 -8.24 8.55
CA LEU A 450 -8.36 -8.62 9.69
C LEU A 450 -9.10 -8.46 11.03
N ALA A 451 -9.87 -7.38 11.19
CA ALA A 451 -10.71 -7.16 12.37
C ALA A 451 -11.79 -8.24 12.51
N GLY A 452 -12.43 -8.64 11.41
CA GLY A 452 -13.39 -9.74 11.38
C GLY A 452 -12.81 -11.07 11.84
N SER A 453 -11.56 -11.37 11.47
CA SER A 453 -10.85 -12.57 11.94
C SER A 453 -10.53 -12.53 13.46
N CYS A 454 -10.55 -11.35 14.08
CA CYS A 454 -10.29 -11.19 15.52
C CYS A 454 -11.56 -11.25 16.39
N PHE A 455 -12.76 -11.08 15.81
CA PHE A 455 -14.01 -11.09 16.57
C PHE A 455 -14.53 -12.50 16.85
N GLU A 456 -15.02 -12.72 18.07
CA GLU A 456 -15.70 -13.96 18.48
C GLU A 456 -17.23 -13.83 18.44
N GLU A 457 -17.75 -12.70 18.89
CA GLU A 457 -19.19 -12.43 19.00
C GLU A 457 -19.86 -12.30 17.62
N LYS A 458 -21.05 -12.90 17.48
CA LYS A 458 -21.80 -12.91 16.21
C LYS A 458 -22.16 -11.49 15.78
N GLU A 459 -22.56 -10.64 16.72
CA GLU A 459 -22.97 -9.26 16.47
C GLU A 459 -21.81 -8.41 15.93
N ASP A 460 -20.60 -8.59 16.46
CA ASP A 460 -19.41 -7.87 15.99
C ASP A 460 -19.04 -8.30 14.56
N ARG A 461 -19.17 -9.60 14.26
CA ARG A 461 -18.95 -10.16 12.91
C ARG A 461 -19.95 -9.64 11.89
N ILE A 462 -21.23 -9.49 12.27
CA ILE A 462 -22.27 -8.90 11.40
C ILE A 462 -21.88 -7.47 11.00
N VAL A 463 -21.42 -6.65 11.97
CA VAL A 463 -20.98 -5.27 11.68
C VAL A 463 -19.85 -5.24 10.65
N VAL A 464 -18.88 -6.16 10.72
CA VAL A 464 -17.81 -6.25 9.72
C VAL A 464 -18.35 -6.58 8.33
N VAL A 465 -19.28 -7.53 8.23
CA VAL A 465 -19.92 -7.89 6.95
C VAL A 465 -20.66 -6.69 6.36
N GLU A 466 -21.44 -5.97 7.17
CA GLU A 466 -22.15 -4.77 6.74
C GLU A 466 -21.20 -3.67 6.26
N LEU A 467 -20.09 -3.43 6.99
CA LEU A 467 -19.08 -2.45 6.59
C LEU A 467 -18.41 -2.83 5.27
N LEU A 468 -18.05 -4.09 5.07
CA LEU A 468 -17.46 -4.59 3.82
C LEU A 468 -18.44 -4.51 2.64
N ASP A 469 -19.72 -4.79 2.86
CA ASP A 469 -20.77 -4.68 1.86
C ASP A 469 -21.04 -3.21 1.48
N ASN A 470 -21.08 -2.32 2.46
CA ASN A 470 -21.20 -0.87 2.23
C ASN A 470 -20.01 -0.33 1.43
N ILE A 471 -18.78 -0.77 1.71
CA ILE A 471 -17.61 -0.38 0.92
C ILE A 471 -17.75 -0.83 -0.54
N ALA A 472 -18.24 -2.05 -0.80
CA ALA A 472 -18.45 -2.52 -2.17
C ALA A 472 -19.45 -1.64 -2.94
N LYS A 473 -20.55 -1.27 -2.28
CA LYS A 473 -21.59 -0.38 -2.83
C LYS A 473 -21.08 1.04 -3.05
N GLU A 474 -20.32 1.62 -2.13
CA GLU A 474 -19.86 3.01 -2.23
C GLU A 474 -18.66 3.18 -3.18
N THR A 475 -17.79 2.17 -3.29
CA THR A 475 -16.47 2.32 -3.92
C THR A 475 -16.25 1.44 -5.15
N GLY A 476 -17.13 0.46 -5.38
CA GLY A 476 -16.96 -0.58 -6.39
C GLY A 476 -15.91 -1.64 -6.00
N CYS A 477 -15.37 -1.64 -4.79
CA CYS A 477 -14.33 -2.60 -4.41
C CYS A 477 -14.89 -4.03 -4.27
N PRO A 478 -14.20 -5.06 -4.80
CA PRO A 478 -14.64 -6.44 -4.67
C PRO A 478 -14.40 -6.95 -3.24
N THR A 479 -15.42 -6.91 -2.38
CA THR A 479 -15.32 -7.41 -0.99
C THR A 479 -16.00 -8.76 -0.78
N ALA A 480 -16.80 -9.24 -1.73
CA ALA A 480 -17.60 -10.46 -1.62
C ALA A 480 -16.76 -11.70 -1.27
N HIS A 481 -15.60 -11.87 -1.90
CA HIS A 481 -14.70 -12.98 -1.61
C HIS A 481 -14.19 -12.94 -0.16
N ARG A 482 -13.83 -11.75 0.35
CA ARG A 482 -13.38 -11.56 1.73
C ARG A 482 -14.49 -11.85 2.75
N ILE A 483 -15.71 -11.45 2.46
CA ILE A 483 -16.89 -11.77 3.29
C ILE A 483 -17.09 -13.29 3.34
N LYS A 484 -16.97 -13.97 2.19
CA LYS A 484 -17.09 -15.43 2.11
C LYS A 484 -16.01 -16.13 2.94
N GLU A 485 -14.74 -15.74 2.77
CA GLU A 485 -13.62 -16.28 3.56
C GLU A 485 -13.85 -16.11 5.07
N LEU A 486 -14.35 -14.94 5.51
CA LEU A 486 -14.66 -14.71 6.92
C LEU A 486 -15.78 -15.63 7.43
N LYS A 487 -16.87 -15.77 6.68
CA LYS A 487 -17.98 -16.68 7.05
C LYS A 487 -17.51 -18.12 7.18
N GLU A 488 -16.65 -18.56 6.26
CA GLU A 488 -16.02 -19.89 6.31
C GLU A 488 -15.14 -20.05 7.57
N GLN A 489 -14.30 -19.05 7.89
CA GLN A 489 -13.49 -19.04 9.11
C GLN A 489 -14.32 -19.08 10.40
N TRP A 490 -15.48 -18.43 10.39
CA TRP A 490 -16.40 -18.38 11.52
C TRP A 490 -17.29 -19.63 11.64
N GLY A 491 -17.23 -20.54 10.67
CA GLY A 491 -18.10 -21.73 10.61
C GLY A 491 -19.57 -21.39 10.35
N TRP A 492 -19.85 -20.27 9.69
CA TRP A 492 -21.22 -19.93 9.27
C TRP A 492 -21.53 -20.72 7.99
N GLU A 493 -22.37 -21.74 8.11
CA GLU A 493 -22.91 -22.43 6.93
C GLU A 493 -23.76 -21.44 6.11
N ASP A 494 -23.66 -21.48 4.78
CA ASP A 494 -24.62 -20.78 3.91
C ASP A 494 -26.01 -21.36 4.24
N GLU A 495 -26.86 -20.60 4.95
CA GLU A 495 -28.25 -20.97 5.27
C GLU A 495 -29.17 -21.00 4.02
N THR A 496 -28.66 -21.47 2.88
CA THR A 496 -29.36 -21.56 1.59
C THR A 496 -29.55 -22.99 1.08
N ILE A 497 -29.57 -24.01 1.95
CA ILE A 497 -30.15 -25.33 1.64
C ILE A 497 -30.84 -25.94 2.88
N LYS A 498 -31.93 -25.34 3.35
CA LYS A 498 -32.94 -26.01 4.21
C LYS A 498 -34.37 -25.49 3.98
N GLU A 499 -34.71 -25.18 2.74
CA GLU A 499 -36.11 -25.24 2.29
C GLU A 499 -36.18 -26.25 1.14
N ILE A 500 -37.18 -27.14 1.24
CA ILE A 500 -37.41 -28.35 0.44
C ILE A 500 -36.67 -29.60 0.98
N ALA A 501 -37.19 -30.10 2.09
CA ALA A 501 -37.45 -31.53 2.26
C ALA A 501 -38.95 -31.73 2.52
#